data_AF-A0A3B9SNX0-F1
#
_entry.id   AF-A0A3B9SNX0-F1
#
_cell.length_a   1.000
_cell.length_b   1.000
_cell.length_c   1.000
_cell.angle_alpha   90.00
_cell.angle_beta   90.00
_cell.angle_gamma   90.00
#
_symmetry.space_group_name_H-M   'P 1'
#
loop_
_entity.id
_entity.type
_entity.pdbx_description
1 polymer ?
#
loop_
_entity_poly.entity_id
_entity_poly.type
_entity_poly.pdbx_seq_one_letter_code
_entity_poly.pdbx_strand_id
1 'polypeptide(L)'
;MNQHIHCLVSDCHYWDRGNVCKAGEIIVTSDEFGNTQPDRIDAKMANQLTPTPVGGSCMATCCKTYVPKGSEMVDKDNIQRMS
;
A
#
# COMPACT_ATOMS: atom_id res chain seq x y z
N MET A 1 0.84 -5.30 -17.99
CA MET A 1 -0.38 -5.08 -17.19
C MET A 1 -0.15 -3.86 -16.31
N ASN A 2 -1.07 -2.90 -16.32
CA ASN A 2 -0.92 -1.65 -15.57
C ASN A 2 -1.65 -1.81 -14.23
N GLN A 3 -0.95 -1.67 -13.11
CA GLN A 3 -1.59 -1.54 -11.81
C GLN A 3 -2.29 -0.17 -11.72
N HIS A 4 -3.47 -0.15 -11.10
CA HIS A 4 -4.22 1.07 -10.81
C HIS A 4 -4.05 1.43 -9.34
N ILE A 5 -3.04 2.25 -9.06
CA ILE A 5 -2.74 2.70 -7.70
C ILE A 5 -3.41 4.06 -7.49
N HIS A 6 -4.21 4.17 -6.43
CA HIS A 6 -4.82 5.42 -6.03
C HIS A 6 -4.10 6.04 -4.84
N CYS A 7 -3.90 7.36 -4.89
CA CYS A 7 -3.31 8.16 -3.80
C CYS A 7 -4.23 9.35 -3.52
N LEU A 8 -4.65 9.52 -2.27
CA LEU A 8 -5.46 10.66 -1.83
C LEU A 8 -4.62 11.77 -1.18
N VAL A 9 -3.30 11.57 -1.06
CA VAL A 9 -2.36 12.55 -0.51
C VAL A 9 -2.04 13.57 -1.59
N SER A 10 -2.87 14.62 -1.70
CA SER A 10 -2.86 15.56 -2.84
C SER A 10 -1.63 16.45 -2.94
N ASP A 11 -0.83 16.54 -1.87
CA ASP A 11 0.46 17.22 -1.82
C ASP A 11 1.64 16.28 -2.08
N CYS A 12 1.40 14.99 -2.34
CA CYS A 12 2.43 14.07 -2.79
C CYS A 12 2.91 14.45 -4.19
N HIS A 13 4.23 14.44 -4.41
CA HIS A 13 4.84 14.74 -5.72
C HIS A 13 4.28 13.87 -6.87
N TYR A 14 3.94 12.61 -6.57
CA TYR A 14 3.44 11.65 -7.56
C TYR A 14 1.92 11.62 -7.68
N TRP A 15 1.21 12.47 -6.95
CA TRP A 15 -0.24 12.58 -7.05
C TRP A 15 -0.62 13.22 -8.40
N ASP A 16 -1.61 12.63 -9.06
CA ASP A 16 -2.17 13.13 -10.32
C ASP A 16 -3.70 13.17 -10.24
N ARG A 17 -4.31 13.86 -11.20
CA ARG A 17 -5.75 14.09 -11.30
C ARG A 17 -6.52 12.77 -11.13
N GLY A 18 -7.59 12.83 -10.32
CA GLY A 18 -8.46 11.69 -10.07
C GLY A 18 -7.92 10.74 -8.99
N ASN A 19 -7.07 11.24 -8.09
CA ASN A 19 -6.42 10.46 -7.03
C ASN A 19 -5.60 9.30 -7.61
N VAL A 20 -4.94 9.51 -8.73
CA VAL A 20 -4.09 8.49 -9.37
C VAL A 20 -2.66 8.69 -8.88
N CYS A 21 -2.01 7.62 -8.44
CA CYS A 21 -0.58 7.64 -8.14
C CYS A 21 0.22 7.37 -9.42
N LYS A 22 1.17 8.25 -9.77
CA LYS A 22 2.09 8.10 -10.90
C LYS A 22 3.49 7.65 -10.50
N ALA A 23 3.69 7.23 -9.25
CA ALA A 23 4.97 6.70 -8.80
C ALA A 23 5.31 5.41 -9.56
N GLY A 24 6.58 5.27 -9.97
CA GLY A 24 7.05 4.04 -10.65
C GLY A 24 7.08 2.82 -9.72
N GLU A 25 7.30 3.05 -8.42
CA GLU A 25 7.33 2.04 -7.36
C GLU A 25 6.73 2.66 -6.09
N ILE A 26 6.01 1.87 -5.30
CA ILE A 26 5.49 2.26 -3.98
C ILE A 26 5.84 1.19 -2.96
N ILE A 27 5.86 1.56 -1.68
CA ILE A 27 5.94 0.63 -0.57
C ILE A 27 4.69 0.78 0.29
N VAL A 28 4.11 -0.35 0.68
CA VAL A 28 2.99 -0.42 1.62
C VAL A 28 3.48 -1.19 2.84
N THR A 29 3.42 -0.56 4.00
CA THR A 29 3.86 -1.14 5.28
C THR A 29 2.76 -1.04 6.33
N SER A 30 2.99 -1.64 7.51
CA SER A 30 2.23 -1.28 8.70
C SER A 30 2.50 0.17 9.10
N ASP A 31 1.53 0.80 9.75
CA ASP A 31 1.66 2.15 10.27
C ASP A 31 2.78 2.24 11.32
N GLU A 32 2.95 1.20 12.15
CA GLU A 32 4.04 1.11 13.13
C GLU A 32 5.42 1.17 12.48
N PHE A 33 5.63 0.45 11.37
CA PHE A 33 6.88 0.51 10.63
C PHE A 33 7.09 1.89 10.01
N GLY A 34 6.06 2.45 9.36
CA GLY A 34 6.12 3.78 8.76
C GLY A 34 6.47 4.88 9.77
N ASN A 35 5.95 4.77 11.00
CA ASN A 35 6.20 5.73 12.07
C ASN A 35 7.57 5.60 12.74
N THR A 36 8.26 4.46 12.57
CA THR A 36 9.54 4.17 13.27
C THR A 36 10.76 4.24 12.35
N GLN A 37 10.58 4.12 11.04
CA GLN A 37 11.68 4.16 10.08
C GLN A 37 11.97 5.59 9.58
N PRO A 38 13.23 5.92 9.28
CA PRO A 38 13.57 7.19 8.67
C PRO A 38 13.20 7.23 7.18
N ASP A 39 13.00 8.43 6.63
CA ASP A 39 12.58 8.68 5.23
C ASP A 39 13.40 7.97 4.15
N ARG A 40 14.68 7.66 4.44
CA ARG A 40 15.55 6.92 3.52
C ARG A 40 15.13 5.45 3.30
N ILE A 41 14.25 4.92 4.14
CA ILE A 41 13.72 3.56 4.01
C ILE A 41 12.47 3.61 3.13
N ASP A 42 12.64 3.34 1.84
CA ASP A 42 11.58 3.49 0.83
C ASP A 42 11.43 2.27 -0.09
N ALA A 43 10.65 2.43 -1.17
CA ALA A 43 10.37 1.38 -2.15
C ALA A 43 11.63 0.78 -2.81
N LYS A 44 12.73 1.54 -2.93
CA LYS A 44 13.99 1.03 -3.51
C LYS A 44 14.67 0.00 -2.63
N MET A 45 14.38 0.01 -1.33
CA MET A 45 14.92 -0.92 -0.35
C MET A 45 14.04 -2.14 -0.12
N ALA A 46 12.86 -2.26 -0.76
CA ALA A 46 11.85 -3.27 -0.46
C ALA A 46 12.39 -4.71 -0.38
N ASN A 47 13.32 -5.09 -1.27
CA ASN A 47 13.92 -6.44 -1.29
C ASN A 47 14.85 -6.75 -0.11
N GLN A 48 15.22 -5.75 0.68
CA GLN A 48 16.11 -5.88 1.85
C GLN A 48 15.34 -5.79 3.17
N LEU A 49 14.05 -5.45 3.12
CA LEU A 49 13.21 -5.23 4.30
C LEU A 49 12.43 -6.50 4.66
N THR A 50 12.13 -6.66 5.95
CA THR A 50 11.26 -7.75 6.42
C THR A 50 9.80 -7.32 6.30
N PRO A 51 8.89 -8.19 5.78
CA PRO A 51 7.47 -7.89 5.70
C PRO A 51 6.85 -7.56 7.06
N THR A 52 5.91 -6.61 7.09
CA THR A 52 5.29 -6.12 8.32
C THR A 52 3.82 -6.60 8.42
N PRO A 53 3.42 -7.28 9.51
CA PRO A 53 2.02 -7.65 9.72
C PRO A 53 1.18 -6.44 10.20
N VAL A 54 -0.12 -6.43 9.87
CA VAL A 54 -1.06 -5.37 10.27
C VAL A 54 -2.22 -5.88 11.15
N GLY A 55 -2.12 -7.12 11.63
CA GLY A 55 -3.04 -7.69 12.63
C GLY A 55 -4.49 -7.86 12.16
N GLY A 56 -4.76 -7.84 10.86
CA GLY A 56 -6.10 -8.08 10.32
C GLY A 56 -6.96 -6.82 10.11
N SER A 57 -6.41 -5.61 10.28
CA SER A 57 -7.15 -4.36 10.06
C SER A 57 -6.49 -3.47 9.01
N CYS A 58 -7.27 -3.00 8.04
CA CYS A 58 -6.85 -1.99 7.06
C CYS A 58 -6.64 -0.59 7.68
N MET A 59 -6.91 -0.44 8.97
CA MET A 59 -6.66 0.79 9.73
C MET A 59 -5.28 0.81 10.38
N ALA A 60 -4.52 -0.28 10.30
CA ALA A 60 -3.13 -0.37 10.76
C ALA A 60 -2.13 -0.31 9.59
N THR A 61 -2.59 0.18 8.43
CA THR A 61 -1.83 0.43 7.21
C THR A 61 -2.50 1.51 6.38
N CYS A 62 -1.73 2.21 5.54
CA CYS A 62 -2.26 3.11 4.53
C CYS A 62 -3.01 2.39 3.39
N CYS A 63 -2.97 1.06 3.31
CA CYS A 63 -3.70 0.28 2.31
C CYS A 63 -5.18 0.09 2.69
N LYS A 64 -6.06 0.98 2.22
CA LYS A 64 -7.51 0.87 2.47
C LYS A 64 -8.19 -0.33 1.82
N THR A 65 -7.53 -0.99 0.87
CA THR A 65 -7.99 -2.22 0.22
C THR A 65 -7.32 -3.46 0.82
N TYR A 66 -6.73 -3.35 2.00
CA TYR A 66 -6.14 -4.49 2.69
C TYR A 66 -7.22 -5.49 3.11
N VAL A 67 -7.06 -6.73 2.68
CA VAL A 67 -7.83 -7.89 3.14
C VAL A 67 -6.84 -8.99 3.57
N PRO A 68 -7.00 -9.60 4.76
CA PRO A 68 -6.11 -10.67 5.21
C PRO A 68 -6.11 -11.86 4.23
N LYS A 69 -4.94 -12.44 3.98
CA LYS A 69 -4.81 -13.62 3.12
C LYS A 69 -5.65 -14.78 3.68
N GLY A 70 -6.48 -15.38 2.83
CA GLY A 70 -7.37 -16.49 3.21
C GLY A 70 -8.61 -16.07 3.98
N SER A 71 -8.86 -14.76 4.12
CA SER A 71 -10.13 -14.25 4.66
C SER A 71 -11.30 -14.58 3.72
N GLU A 72 -12.49 -14.75 4.29
CA GLU A 72 -13.74 -14.83 3.51
C GLU A 72 -14.10 -13.52 2.79
N MET A 73 -13.37 -12.43 3.09
CA MET A 73 -13.59 -11.10 2.54
C MET A 73 -12.85 -10.83 1.21
N VAL A 74 -12.02 -11.78 0.73
CA VAL A 74 -11.11 -11.57 -0.42
C VAL A 74 -11.79 -11.13 -1.72
N ASP A 75 -13.08 -11.45 -1.89
CA ASP A 75 -13.85 -11.11 -3.10
C ASP A 75 -14.98 -10.10 -2.83
N LYS A 76 -15.05 -9.52 -1.63
CA LYS A 76 -16.21 -8.69 -1.21
C LYS A 76 -16.10 -7.22 -1.61
N ASP A 77 -14.90 -6.73 -1.91
CA ASP A 77 -14.65 -5.34 -2.31
C ASP A 77 -14.66 -5.15 -3.84
N ASN A 78 -14.85 -6.22 -4.62
CA ASN A 78 -14.76 -6.27 -6.08
C ASN A 78 -13.36 -5.91 -6.64
N ILE A 79 -12.31 -5.98 -5.81
CA ILE A 79 -10.92 -5.74 -6.21
C ILE A 79 -10.25 -7.09 -6.41
N GLN A 80 -9.92 -7.41 -7.67
CA GLN A 80 -9.34 -8.71 -8.00
C GLN A 80 -7.82 -8.68 -7.98
N ARG A 81 -7.21 -9.78 -7.53
CA ARG A 81 -5.78 -10.01 -7.67
C ARG A 81 -5.43 -10.09 -9.15
N MET A 82 -4.46 -9.28 -9.60
CA MET A 82 -3.93 -9.35 -10.96
C MET A 82 -3.16 -10.66 -11.17
N SER A 83 -3.37 -11.30 -12.32
CA SER A 83 -2.70 -12.53 -12.77
C SER A 83 -1.30 -12.29 -13.32
#